data_AF-A0A8J5QF68-F1
#
_entry.id   AF-A0A8J5QF68-F1
#
_cell.length_a   1.000
_cell.length_b   1.000
_cell.length_c   1.000
_cell.angle_alpha   90.00
_cell.angle_beta   90.00
_cell.angle_gamma   90.00
#
_symmetry.space_group_name_H-M   'P 1'
#
loop_
_entity.id
_entity.type
_entity.pdbx_description
1 polymer ?
#
loop_
_entity_poly.entity_id
_entity_poly.type
_entity_poly.pdbx_seq_one_letter_code
_entity_poly.pdbx_strand_id
1 'polypeptide(L)'
;MDNNNKDNEFTKGVRFNTLKQVGKKALEKSIKNALNIDKVIQCYPKIASTQQGVYHLKGASAQIIDYWYSSTLSELDLIYGEKEVEQRLDELDEIIQIAKQRKQLEISNEVHIDKLDANDIINCNIVTEAKESLDKLNAIYDQLVTENGELLQNLTSLCNEANNIYRDITTLSKPLTKESEINRQEIPQVREIIQILQERVNRDSVIS
;
A
#
# COMPACT_ATOMS: atom_id res chain seq x y z
N MET A 1 -11.39 4.58 30.58
CA MET A 1 -10.46 4.51 29.44
C MET A 1 -9.60 3.29 29.68
N ASP A 2 -10.07 2.13 29.25
CA ASP A 2 -9.37 0.86 29.51
C ASP A 2 -9.35 0.04 28.21
N ASN A 3 -8.13 -0.11 27.71
CA ASN A 3 -7.57 -1.28 27.02
C ASN A 3 -8.54 -2.19 26.25
N ASN A 4 -8.78 -1.87 24.98
CA ASN A 4 -9.32 -2.82 23.98
C ASN A 4 -8.51 -2.77 22.68
N ASN A 5 -7.18 -2.76 22.78
CA ASN A 5 -6.32 -2.71 21.58
C ASN A 5 -5.12 -3.66 21.69
N LYS A 6 -5.36 -4.91 22.11
CA LYS A 6 -4.34 -5.96 22.22
C LYS A 6 -4.63 -7.27 21.48
N ASP A 7 -5.67 -7.34 20.66
CA ASP A 7 -6.07 -8.59 19.99
C ASP A 7 -6.11 -8.46 18.46
N ASN A 8 -5.02 -8.06 17.81
CA ASN A 8 -4.95 -8.20 16.35
C ASN A 8 -3.55 -8.52 15.79
N GLU A 9 -2.68 -9.08 16.61
CA GLU A 9 -1.45 -9.74 16.14
C GLU A 9 -1.75 -11.23 16.03
N PHE A 10 -2.57 -11.61 15.04
CA PHE A 10 -3.04 -12.99 14.91
C PHE A 10 -1.98 -13.87 14.24
N THR A 11 -1.62 -14.90 14.99
CA THR A 11 -0.48 -15.81 14.83
C THR A 11 -0.62 -16.69 13.58
N LYS A 12 0.01 -16.26 12.49
CA LYS A 12 0.37 -17.14 11.37
C LYS A 12 1.15 -18.35 11.90
N GLY A 13 0.86 -19.56 11.43
CA GLY A 13 1.58 -20.77 11.85
C GLY A 13 0.98 -21.57 13.02
N VAL A 14 -0.17 -21.20 13.60
CA VAL A 14 -0.71 -21.97 14.75
C VAL A 14 -1.08 -23.40 14.36
N ARG A 15 -1.79 -23.59 13.24
CA ARG A 15 -2.21 -24.93 12.82
C ARG A 15 -1.03 -25.80 12.42
N PHE A 16 -0.07 -25.26 11.69
CA PHE A 16 1.11 -26.01 11.30
C PHE A 16 1.95 -26.42 12.52
N ASN A 17 2.16 -25.50 13.46
CA ASN A 17 2.85 -25.83 14.71
C ASN A 17 2.10 -26.88 15.53
N THR A 18 0.77 -26.79 15.58
CA THR A 18 -0.06 -27.79 16.25
C THR A 18 0.05 -29.15 15.57
N LEU A 19 0.02 -29.20 14.23
CA LEU A 19 0.21 -30.43 13.46
C LEU A 19 1.57 -31.06 13.76
N LYS A 20 2.66 -30.28 13.75
CA LYS A 20 4.00 -30.76 14.12
C LYS A 20 4.04 -31.33 15.54
N GLN A 21 3.39 -30.66 16.50
CA GLN A 21 3.33 -31.13 17.88
C GLN A 21 2.53 -32.43 18.03
N VAL A 22 1.40 -32.54 17.34
CA VAL A 22 0.57 -33.76 17.35
C VAL A 22 1.32 -34.91 16.69
N GLY A 23 2.00 -34.68 15.57
CA GLY A 23 2.85 -35.68 14.90
C GLY A 23 3.96 -36.20 15.82
N LYS A 24 4.69 -35.29 16.49
CA LYS A 24 5.71 -35.65 17.48
C LYS A 24 5.14 -36.49 18.63
N LYS A 25 4.03 -36.05 19.23
CA LYS A 25 3.38 -36.79 20.34
C LYS A 25 2.87 -38.16 19.90
N ALA A 26 2.31 -38.28 18.70
CA ALA A 26 1.85 -39.55 18.16
C ALA A 26 3.01 -40.52 17.92
N LEU A 27 4.14 -40.02 17.39
CA LEU A 27 5.36 -40.80 17.21
C LEU A 27 5.91 -41.30 18.55
N GLU A 28 6.06 -40.41 19.53
CA GLU A 28 6.52 -40.79 20.87
C GLU A 28 5.62 -41.85 21.51
N LYS A 29 4.30 -41.70 21.39
CA LYS A 29 3.34 -42.66 21.95
C LYS A 29 3.42 -44.01 21.24
N SER A 30 3.61 -44.01 19.92
CA SER A 30 3.76 -45.22 19.10
C SER A 30 5.03 -45.98 19.48
N ILE A 31 6.16 -45.27 19.58
CA ILE A 31 7.45 -45.83 19.99
C ILE A 31 7.36 -46.42 21.40
N LYS A 32 6.81 -45.66 22.38
CA LYS A 32 6.66 -46.13 23.77
C LYS A 32 5.81 -47.40 23.87
N ASN A 33 4.78 -47.54 23.04
CA ASN A 33 3.92 -48.72 23.06
C ASN A 33 4.56 -49.93 22.35
N ALA A 34 5.28 -49.69 21.26
CA ALA A 34 5.91 -50.74 20.46
C ALA A 34 7.19 -51.29 21.11
N LEU A 35 8.05 -50.41 21.64
CA LEU A 35 9.39 -50.73 22.14
C LEU A 35 9.49 -50.63 23.66
N ASN A 36 8.43 -51.04 24.37
CA ASN A 36 8.51 -51.20 25.82
C ASN A 36 9.50 -52.34 26.14
N ILE A 37 10.49 -52.07 27.00
CA ILE A 37 11.54 -53.02 27.34
C ILE A 37 10.99 -54.34 27.89
N ASP A 38 9.87 -54.32 28.60
CA ASP A 38 9.24 -55.53 29.14
C ASP A 38 8.71 -56.42 28.00
N LYS A 39 8.13 -55.81 26.96
CA LYS A 39 7.68 -56.52 25.75
C LYS A 39 8.87 -57.06 24.96
N VAL A 40 9.94 -56.28 24.84
CA VAL A 40 11.18 -56.71 24.17
C VAL A 40 11.78 -57.93 24.87
N ILE A 41 11.86 -57.91 26.21
CA ILE A 41 12.33 -59.05 27.02
C ILE A 41 11.44 -60.28 26.82
N GLN A 42 10.11 -60.10 26.79
CA GLN A 42 9.15 -61.18 26.52
C GLN A 42 9.30 -61.78 25.11
N CYS A 43 9.62 -60.97 24.10
CA CYS A 43 9.83 -61.42 22.73
C CYS A 43 11.18 -62.12 22.52
N TYR A 44 12.19 -61.85 23.34
CA TYR A 44 13.53 -62.42 23.23
C TYR A 44 14.00 -63.14 24.52
N PRO A 45 13.25 -64.14 25.02
CA PRO A 45 13.50 -64.75 26.33
C PRO A 45 14.86 -65.46 26.39
N LYS A 46 15.31 -66.09 25.29
CA LYS A 46 16.60 -66.79 25.21
C LYS A 46 17.80 -65.88 25.47
N ILE A 47 17.72 -64.62 25.01
CA ILE A 47 18.78 -63.62 25.16
C ILE A 47 18.65 -62.96 26.53
N ALA A 48 17.42 -62.67 26.96
CA ALA A 48 17.12 -62.03 28.24
C ALA A 48 17.44 -62.91 29.47
N SER A 49 17.62 -64.23 29.30
CA SER A 49 18.10 -65.12 30.38
C SER A 49 19.49 -64.75 30.92
N THR A 50 20.28 -64.00 30.16
CA THR A 50 21.62 -63.55 30.57
C THR A 50 21.63 -62.06 30.88
N GLN A 51 22.35 -61.67 31.94
CA GLN A 51 22.43 -60.27 32.36
C GLN A 51 23.07 -59.38 31.28
N GLN A 52 24.06 -59.90 30.55
CA GLN A 52 24.63 -59.23 29.38
C GLN A 52 23.65 -59.14 28.22
N GLY A 53 22.85 -60.18 27.94
CA GLY A 53 21.83 -60.14 26.89
C GLY A 53 20.76 -59.08 27.14
N VAL A 54 20.33 -58.90 28.40
CA VAL A 54 19.43 -57.79 28.78
C VAL A 54 20.07 -56.42 28.54
N TYR A 55 21.36 -56.27 28.86
CA TYR A 55 22.11 -55.04 28.60
C TYR A 55 22.17 -54.72 27.09
N HIS A 56 22.51 -55.72 26.26
CA HIS A 56 22.53 -55.57 24.81
C HIS A 56 21.15 -55.27 24.22
N LEU A 57 20.09 -55.89 24.72
CA LEU A 57 18.71 -55.61 24.30
C LEU A 57 18.29 -54.18 24.64
N LYS A 58 18.66 -53.66 25.82
CA LYS A 58 18.42 -52.25 26.18
C LYS A 58 19.16 -51.30 25.25
N GLY A 59 20.44 -51.58 24.96
CA GLY A 59 21.23 -50.79 24.03
C GLY A 59 20.66 -50.79 22.61
N ALA A 60 20.30 -51.96 22.09
CA ALA A 60 19.68 -52.09 20.77
C ALA A 60 18.32 -51.38 20.71
N SER A 61 17.48 -51.51 21.76
CA SER A 61 16.20 -50.82 21.83
C SER A 61 16.37 -49.31 21.81
N ALA A 62 17.35 -48.77 22.54
CA ALA A 62 17.65 -47.34 22.52
C ALA A 62 18.07 -46.86 21.12
N GLN A 63 18.94 -47.61 20.44
CA GLN A 63 19.36 -47.29 19.07
C GLN A 63 18.19 -47.31 18.08
N ILE A 64 17.29 -48.30 18.18
CA ILE A 64 16.09 -48.37 17.34
C ILE A 64 15.17 -47.18 17.61
N ILE A 65 14.98 -46.81 18.88
CA ILE A 65 14.17 -45.65 19.27
C ILE A 65 14.74 -44.37 18.66
N ASP A 66 16.04 -44.13 18.79
CA ASP A 66 16.71 -42.93 18.30
C ASP A 66 16.67 -42.85 16.77
N TYR A 67 16.97 -43.97 16.09
CA TYR A 67 16.91 -44.05 14.63
C TYR A 67 15.49 -43.83 14.12
N TRP A 68 14.50 -44.52 14.70
CA TRP A 68 13.10 -44.36 14.30
C TRP A 68 12.63 -42.93 14.51
N TYR A 69 12.90 -42.35 15.67
CA TYR A 69 12.49 -40.98 15.98
C TYR A 69 13.10 -39.96 15.01
N SER A 70 14.42 -40.00 14.83
CA SER A 70 15.13 -39.06 13.95
C SER A 70 14.75 -39.24 12.47
N SER A 71 14.70 -40.48 11.98
CA SER A 71 14.34 -40.77 10.59
C SER A 71 12.90 -40.35 10.29
N THR A 72 11.95 -40.68 11.15
CA THR A 72 10.53 -40.33 10.91
C THR A 72 10.30 -38.82 10.97
N LEU A 73 10.99 -38.10 11.86
CA LEU A 73 10.89 -36.64 11.88
C LEU A 73 11.45 -36.01 10.60
N SER A 74 12.61 -36.50 10.13
CA SER A 74 13.17 -36.04 8.87
C SER A 74 12.23 -36.29 7.69
N GLU A 75 11.63 -37.48 7.61
CA GLU A 75 10.65 -37.81 6.56
C GLU A 75 9.39 -36.94 6.66
N LEU A 76 8.88 -36.67 7.86
CA LEU A 76 7.74 -35.77 8.05
C LEU A 76 8.06 -34.35 7.59
N ASP A 77 9.25 -33.83 7.91
CA ASP A 77 9.66 -32.49 7.48
C ASP A 77 9.83 -32.41 5.95
N LEU A 78 10.32 -33.49 5.30
CA LEU A 78 10.35 -33.58 3.84
C LEU A 78 8.94 -33.55 3.23
N ILE A 79 8.01 -34.35 3.78
CA ILE A 79 6.61 -34.37 3.34
C ILE A 79 5.96 -32.99 3.49
N TYR A 80 6.23 -32.30 4.62
CA TYR A 80 5.71 -30.95 4.85
C TYR A 80 6.25 -29.95 3.82
N GLY A 81 7.53 -30.07 3.45
CA GLY A 81 8.15 -29.26 2.42
C GLY A 81 7.58 -29.53 1.03
N GLU A 82 7.53 -30.79 0.59
CA GLU A 82 7.04 -31.18 -0.74
C GLU A 82 5.59 -30.77 -1.01
N LYS A 83 4.77 -30.75 0.03
CA LYS A 83 3.34 -30.41 -0.09
C LYS A 83 3.02 -28.98 0.31
N GLU A 84 4.03 -28.18 0.65
CA GLU A 84 3.88 -26.79 1.10
C GLU A 84 2.83 -26.65 2.21
N VAL A 85 2.83 -27.62 3.15
CA VAL A 85 1.76 -27.77 4.14
C VAL A 85 1.69 -26.54 5.06
N GLU A 86 2.85 -25.97 5.38
CA GLU A 86 2.96 -24.75 6.19
C GLU A 86 2.21 -23.59 5.54
N GLN A 87 2.52 -23.29 4.28
CA GLN A 87 1.87 -22.23 3.52
C GLN A 87 0.36 -22.44 3.43
N ARG A 88 -0.09 -23.66 3.09
CA ARG A 88 -1.52 -23.94 2.94
C ARG A 88 -2.30 -23.84 4.24
N LEU A 89 -1.70 -24.25 5.36
CA LEU A 89 -2.34 -24.13 6.67
C LEU A 89 -2.39 -22.68 7.15
N ASP A 90 -1.38 -21.90 6.81
CA ASP A 90 -1.35 -20.46 7.09
C ASP A 90 -2.40 -19.71 6.27
N GLU A 91 -2.50 -19.98 4.97
CA GLU A 91 -3.55 -19.45 4.10
C GLU A 91 -4.95 -19.83 4.64
N LEU A 92 -5.11 -21.07 5.13
CA LEU A 92 -6.36 -21.50 5.75
C LEU A 92 -6.64 -20.77 7.08
N ASP A 93 -5.62 -20.42 7.87
CA ASP A 93 -5.76 -19.62 9.08
C ASP A 93 -6.25 -18.20 8.72
N GLU A 94 -5.68 -17.60 7.69
CA GLU A 94 -6.08 -16.30 7.14
C GLU A 94 -7.54 -16.32 6.63
N ILE A 95 -7.93 -17.32 5.83
CA ILE A 95 -9.30 -17.46 5.31
C ILE A 95 -10.31 -17.58 6.46
N ILE A 96 -10.00 -18.38 7.49
CA ILE A 96 -10.89 -18.56 8.64
C ILE A 96 -11.00 -17.27 9.45
N GLN A 97 -9.92 -16.50 9.57
CA GLN A 97 -9.97 -15.20 10.23
C GLN A 97 -10.87 -14.23 9.49
N ILE A 98 -10.71 -14.11 8.16
CA ILE A 98 -11.57 -13.27 7.32
C ILE A 98 -13.04 -13.70 7.46
N ALA A 99 -13.32 -15.00 7.45
CA ALA A 99 -14.68 -15.51 7.63
C ALA A 99 -15.26 -15.17 9.02
N LYS A 100 -14.45 -15.25 10.09
CA LYS A 100 -14.86 -14.84 11.45
C LYS A 100 -15.16 -13.35 11.53
N GLN A 101 -14.34 -12.51 10.90
CA GLN A 101 -14.57 -11.06 10.84
C GLN A 101 -15.87 -10.73 10.09
N ARG A 102 -16.12 -11.37 8.93
CA ARG A 102 -17.38 -11.21 8.19
C ARG A 102 -18.60 -11.61 9.02
N LYS A 103 -18.49 -12.70 9.80
CA LYS A 103 -19.55 -13.14 10.71
C LYS A 103 -19.82 -12.12 11.82
N GLN A 104 -18.79 -11.51 12.39
CA GLN A 104 -18.92 -10.48 13.42
C GLN A 104 -19.59 -9.20 12.89
N LEU A 105 -19.37 -8.87 11.62
CA LEU A 105 -19.97 -7.72 10.96
C LEU A 105 -21.41 -7.99 10.45
N GLU A 106 -21.96 -9.18 10.68
CA GLU A 106 -23.27 -9.63 10.16
C GLU A 106 -23.42 -9.55 8.62
N ILE A 107 -22.32 -9.46 7.86
CA ILE A 107 -22.31 -9.40 6.39
C ILE A 107 -22.46 -10.81 5.78
N SER A 108 -23.07 -11.75 6.51
CA SER A 108 -23.02 -13.17 6.16
C SER A 108 -24.03 -13.53 5.07
N ASN A 109 -23.60 -13.48 3.81
CA ASN A 109 -24.23 -14.26 2.75
C ASN A 109 -23.58 -15.65 2.74
N GLU A 110 -24.37 -16.71 2.98
CA GLU A 110 -23.90 -18.08 2.80
C GLU A 110 -23.53 -18.31 1.33
N VAL A 111 -22.24 -18.44 1.06
CA VAL A 111 -21.74 -18.76 -0.28
C VAL A 111 -21.72 -20.28 -0.42
N HIS A 112 -22.71 -20.82 -1.14
CA HIS A 112 -22.73 -22.25 -1.49
C HIS A 112 -21.83 -22.50 -2.69
N ILE A 113 -20.61 -22.96 -2.44
CA ILE A 113 -19.60 -23.24 -3.47
C ILE A 113 -20.11 -24.23 -4.52
N ASP A 114 -20.92 -25.22 -4.11
CA ASP A 114 -21.50 -26.23 -5.01
C ASP A 114 -22.53 -25.67 -6.01
N LYS A 115 -22.98 -24.42 -5.82
CA LYS A 115 -23.94 -23.75 -6.70
C LYS A 115 -23.29 -22.68 -7.58
N LEU A 116 -21.98 -22.42 -7.44
CA LEU A 116 -21.31 -21.46 -8.30
C LEU A 116 -21.18 -22.04 -9.71
N ASP A 117 -21.77 -21.36 -10.68
CA ASP A 117 -21.54 -21.67 -12.09
C ASP A 117 -20.13 -21.21 -12.49
N ALA A 118 -19.58 -21.80 -13.55
CA ALA A 118 -18.29 -21.38 -14.11
C ALA A 118 -18.31 -19.88 -14.48
N ASN A 119 -19.47 -19.37 -14.91
CA ASN A 119 -19.66 -17.95 -15.19
C ASN A 119 -19.55 -17.08 -13.93
N ASP A 120 -20.02 -17.55 -12.77
CA ASP A 120 -19.95 -16.79 -11.52
C ASP A 120 -18.50 -16.63 -11.06
N ILE A 121 -17.67 -17.67 -11.25
CA ILE A 121 -16.24 -17.63 -10.94
C ILE A 121 -15.52 -16.62 -11.85
N ILE A 122 -15.80 -16.68 -13.15
CA ILE A 122 -15.23 -15.75 -14.13
C ILE A 122 -15.67 -14.31 -13.81
N ASN A 123 -16.95 -14.11 -13.52
CA ASN A 123 -17.50 -12.80 -13.18
C ASN A 123 -16.88 -12.23 -11.89
N CYS A 124 -16.62 -13.05 -10.87
CA CYS A 124 -15.91 -12.59 -9.66
C CYS A 124 -14.53 -12.02 -9.98
N ASN A 125 -13.79 -12.69 -10.87
CA ASN A 125 -12.46 -12.23 -11.26
C ASN A 125 -12.52 -10.95 -12.11
N ILE A 126 -13.44 -10.90 -13.08
CA ILE A 126 -13.67 -9.71 -13.93
C ILE A 126 -14.10 -8.52 -13.06
N VAL A 127 -14.99 -8.71 -12.09
CA VAL A 127 -15.43 -7.64 -11.18
C VAL A 127 -14.26 -7.13 -10.34
N THR A 128 -13.35 -8.00 -9.93
CA THR A 128 -12.15 -7.60 -9.18
C THR A 128 -11.22 -6.75 -10.03
N GLU A 129 -10.92 -7.19 -11.26
CA GLU A 129 -10.08 -6.45 -12.21
C GLU A 129 -10.72 -5.12 -12.66
N ALA A 130 -12.03 -5.13 -12.88
CA ALA A 130 -12.81 -3.93 -13.20
C ALA A 130 -12.79 -2.94 -12.05
N LYS A 131 -12.87 -3.41 -10.80
CA LYS A 131 -12.76 -2.56 -9.61
C LYS A 131 -11.38 -1.92 -9.50
N GLU A 132 -10.31 -2.68 -9.67
CA GLU A 132 -8.95 -2.12 -9.67
C GLU A 132 -8.76 -1.08 -10.77
N SER A 133 -9.32 -1.33 -11.96
CA SER A 133 -9.28 -0.38 -13.08
C SER A 133 -10.07 0.89 -12.77
N LEU A 134 -11.23 0.76 -12.12
CA LEU A 134 -12.05 1.90 -11.68
C LEU A 134 -11.34 2.73 -10.62
N ASP A 135 -10.70 2.08 -9.64
CA ASP A 135 -9.95 2.76 -8.58
C ASP A 135 -8.76 3.56 -9.16
N LYS A 136 -8.05 2.98 -10.16
CA LYS A 136 -7.00 3.70 -10.91
C LYS A 136 -7.57 4.89 -11.67
N LEU A 137 -8.71 4.73 -12.34
CA LEU A 137 -9.33 5.80 -13.11
C LEU A 137 -9.82 6.93 -12.21
N ASN A 138 -10.39 6.61 -11.04
CA ASN A 138 -10.78 7.60 -10.04
C ASN A 138 -9.57 8.37 -9.51
N ALA A 139 -8.45 7.70 -9.24
CA ALA A 139 -7.22 8.37 -8.82
C ALA A 139 -6.70 9.35 -9.89
N ILE A 140 -6.75 8.95 -11.18
CA ILE A 140 -6.39 9.84 -12.30
C ILE A 140 -7.36 11.01 -12.39
N TYR A 141 -8.66 10.75 -12.23
CA TYR A 141 -9.69 11.80 -12.25
C TYR A 141 -9.45 12.84 -11.15
N ASP A 142 -9.22 12.39 -9.91
CA ASP A 142 -8.97 13.27 -8.77
C ASP A 142 -7.70 14.10 -8.96
N GLN A 143 -6.65 13.50 -9.53
CA GLN A 143 -5.45 14.22 -9.92
C GLN A 143 -5.76 15.30 -10.96
N LEU A 144 -6.52 14.98 -12.01
CA LEU A 144 -6.85 15.91 -13.08
C LEU A 144 -7.73 17.07 -12.59
N VAL A 145 -8.64 16.80 -11.65
CA VAL A 145 -9.46 17.84 -10.99
C VAL A 145 -8.55 18.79 -10.20
N THR A 146 -7.57 18.26 -9.49
CA THR A 146 -6.60 19.06 -8.72
C THR A 146 -5.76 19.93 -9.66
N GLU A 147 -5.17 19.34 -10.71
CA GLU A 147 -4.35 20.07 -11.70
C GLU A 147 -5.15 21.16 -12.43
N ASN A 148 -6.40 20.87 -12.83
CA ASN A 148 -7.26 21.87 -13.44
C ASN A 148 -7.61 23.01 -12.47
N GLY A 149 -7.79 22.69 -11.18
CA GLY A 149 -7.99 23.69 -10.13
C GLY A 149 -6.79 24.63 -9.99
N GLU A 150 -5.57 24.08 -9.96
CA GLU A 150 -4.33 24.85 -9.90
C GLU A 150 -4.13 25.71 -11.15
N LEU A 151 -4.38 25.16 -12.34
CA LEU A 151 -4.32 25.90 -13.60
C LEU A 151 -5.31 27.06 -13.63
N LEU A 152 -6.54 26.85 -13.17
CA LEU A 152 -7.54 27.91 -13.09
C LEU A 152 -7.11 29.02 -12.11
N GLN A 153 -6.52 28.64 -10.98
CA GLN A 153 -6.00 29.60 -10.00
C GLN A 153 -4.85 30.43 -10.59
N ASN A 154 -3.91 29.78 -11.28
CA ASN A 154 -2.81 30.44 -11.97
C ASN A 154 -3.30 31.41 -13.05
N LEU A 155 -4.27 30.98 -13.87
CA LEU A 155 -4.88 31.82 -14.90
C LEU A 155 -5.57 33.06 -14.29
N THR A 156 -6.30 32.86 -13.20
CA THR A 156 -6.98 33.94 -12.49
C THR A 156 -5.99 34.95 -11.91
N SER A 157 -4.89 34.46 -11.32
CA SER A 157 -3.80 35.31 -10.83
C SER A 157 -3.19 36.14 -11.96
N LEU A 158 -2.89 35.51 -13.11
CA LEU A 158 -2.30 36.18 -14.26
C LEU A 158 -3.25 37.22 -14.87
N CYS A 159 -4.56 36.93 -14.94
CA CYS A 159 -5.57 37.90 -15.36
C CYS A 159 -5.63 39.11 -14.41
N ASN A 160 -5.54 38.88 -13.09
CA ASN A 160 -5.51 39.96 -12.12
C ASN A 160 -4.25 40.83 -12.27
N GLU A 161 -3.09 40.21 -12.48
CA GLU A 161 -1.84 40.91 -12.73
C GLU A 161 -1.91 41.75 -14.03
N ALA A 162 -2.40 41.16 -15.12
CA ALA A 162 -2.59 41.87 -16.38
C ALA A 162 -3.56 43.06 -16.24
N ASN A 163 -4.65 42.90 -15.49
CA ASN A 163 -5.59 43.99 -15.20
C ASN A 163 -4.96 45.10 -14.35
N ASN A 164 -4.12 44.75 -13.37
CA ASN A 164 -3.40 45.73 -12.57
C ASN A 164 -2.42 46.52 -13.45
N ILE A 165 -1.62 45.84 -14.27
CA ILE A 165 -0.70 46.48 -15.23
C ILE A 165 -1.46 47.38 -16.19
N TYR A 166 -2.58 46.91 -16.74
CA TYR A 166 -3.43 47.71 -17.63
C TYR A 166 -3.94 48.98 -16.93
N ARG A 167 -4.37 48.86 -15.67
CA ARG A 167 -4.82 50.00 -14.86
C ARG A 167 -3.68 50.98 -14.60
N ASP A 168 -2.49 50.49 -14.31
CA ASP A 168 -1.31 51.32 -14.06
C ASP A 168 -0.89 52.07 -15.32
N ILE A 169 -0.81 51.39 -16.48
CA ILE A 169 -0.55 52.01 -17.78
C ILE A 169 -1.60 53.08 -18.09
N THR A 170 -2.89 52.79 -17.85
CA THR A 170 -3.98 53.75 -18.09
C THR A 170 -3.89 54.95 -17.15
N THR A 171 -3.41 54.75 -15.93
CA THR A 171 -3.22 55.82 -14.94
C THR A 171 -2.03 56.69 -15.29
N LEU A 172 -0.93 56.12 -15.80
CA LEU A 172 0.24 56.87 -16.28
C LEU A 172 -0.02 57.57 -17.62
N SER A 173 -0.80 56.97 -18.53
CA SER A 173 -1.05 57.55 -19.85
C SER A 173 -1.99 58.76 -19.81
N LYS A 174 -2.95 58.80 -18.88
CA LYS A 174 -3.88 59.93 -18.70
C LYS A 174 -3.18 61.29 -18.49
N PRO A 175 -2.26 61.46 -17.52
CA PRO A 175 -1.56 62.73 -17.33
C PRO A 175 -0.66 63.07 -18.51
N LEU A 176 0.03 62.10 -19.12
CA LEU A 176 0.84 62.30 -20.32
C LEU A 176 -0.01 62.82 -21.50
N THR A 177 -1.21 62.27 -21.68
CA THR A 177 -2.14 62.72 -22.73
C THR A 177 -2.63 64.14 -22.46
N LYS A 178 -2.99 64.43 -21.19
CA LYS A 178 -3.39 65.77 -20.77
C LYS A 178 -2.27 66.81 -20.95
N GLU A 179 -1.03 66.46 -20.61
CA GLU A 179 0.14 67.33 -20.77
C GLU A 179 0.53 67.51 -22.24
N SER A 180 0.38 66.48 -23.08
CA SER A 180 0.47 66.59 -24.53
C SER A 180 -0.58 67.54 -25.11
N GLU A 181 -1.83 67.47 -24.64
CA GLU A 181 -2.91 68.37 -25.05
C GLU A 181 -2.64 69.82 -24.63
N ILE A 182 -2.15 70.06 -23.40
CA ILE A 182 -1.76 71.38 -22.91
C ILE A 182 -0.60 71.94 -23.75
N ASN A 183 0.48 71.16 -23.95
CA ASN A 183 1.59 71.57 -24.82
C ASN A 183 1.11 71.93 -26.23
N ARG A 184 0.17 71.16 -26.79
CA ARG A 184 -0.40 71.43 -28.12
C ARG A 184 -1.20 72.74 -28.17
N GLN A 185 -1.78 73.19 -27.06
CA GLN A 185 -2.51 74.45 -26.94
C GLN A 185 -1.59 75.66 -26.63
N GLU A 186 -0.46 75.44 -25.96
CA GLU A 186 0.51 76.51 -25.61
C GLU A 186 1.52 76.81 -26.72
N ILE A 187 1.87 75.84 -27.57
CA ILE A 187 2.79 76.02 -28.71
C ILE A 187 2.38 77.16 -29.68
N PRO A 188 1.10 77.35 -30.04
CA PRO A 188 0.66 78.49 -30.85
C PRO A 188 0.96 79.84 -30.19
N GLN A 189 0.75 79.96 -28.87
CA GLN A 189 0.96 81.21 -28.13
C GLN A 189 2.45 81.55 -28.04
N VAL A 190 3.32 80.56 -27.88
CA VAL A 190 4.78 80.75 -27.88
C VAL A 190 5.27 81.17 -29.26
N ARG A 191 4.74 80.61 -30.36
CA ARG A 191 5.06 81.07 -31.73
C ARG A 191 4.65 82.52 -31.96
N GLU A 192 3.47 82.91 -31.49
CA GLU A 192 2.96 84.27 -31.61
C GLU A 192 3.83 85.28 -30.82
N ILE A 193 4.25 84.91 -29.60
CA ILE A 193 5.18 85.73 -28.80
C ILE A 193 6.56 85.84 -29.48
N ILE A 194 7.09 84.75 -30.04
CA ILE A 194 8.35 84.79 -30.80
C ILE A 194 8.24 85.73 -32.00
N GLN A 195 7.12 85.70 -32.72
CA GLN A 195 6.87 86.57 -33.87
C GLN A 195 6.81 88.05 -33.44
N ILE A 196 6.11 88.36 -32.35
CA ILE A 196 6.05 89.73 -31.80
C ILE A 196 7.43 90.23 -31.32
N LEU A 197 8.22 89.36 -30.71
CA LEU A 197 9.58 89.70 -30.28
C LEU A 197 10.52 89.93 -31.47
N GLN A 198 10.41 89.13 -32.53
CA GLN A 198 11.14 89.34 -33.78
C GLN A 198 10.76 90.67 -34.45
N GLU A 199 9.48 91.04 -34.42
CA GLU A 199 9.01 92.35 -34.92
C GLU A 199 9.48 93.54 -34.05
N ARG A 200 9.74 93.34 -32.77
CA ARG A 200 10.33 94.38 -31.89
C ARG A 200 11.83 94.53 -32.14
N VAL A 201 12.56 93.42 -32.20
CA VAL A 201 14.00 93.43 -32.51
C VAL A 201 14.27 94.08 -33.87
N ASN A 202 13.44 93.78 -34.89
CA ASN A 202 13.54 94.43 -36.20
C ASN A 202 13.18 95.92 -36.17
N ARG A 203 12.39 96.39 -35.20
CA ARG A 203 12.09 97.83 -35.03
C ARG A 203 13.23 98.55 -34.33
N ASP A 204 13.84 97.93 -33.32
CA ASP A 204 14.96 98.52 -32.59
C ASP A 204 16.25 98.56 -33.45
N SER A 205 16.42 97.65 -34.42
CA SER A 205 17.51 97.69 -35.40
C SER A 205 17.35 98.74 -36.52
N VAL A 206 16.18 99.40 -36.62
CA VAL A 206 15.90 100.44 -37.63
C VAL A 206 16.11 101.86 -37.06
N ILE A 207 16.39 101.99 -35.76
CA ILE A 207 16.57 103.28 -35.06
C ILE A 207 18.03 103.52 -34.61
N SER A 208 18.98 102.64 -34.94
CA SER A 208 20.45 102.87 -34.80
C SER A 208 21.13 102.94 -36.16
#